data_AF-A0A8J3XBJ1-F1
#
_entry.id   AF-A0A8J3XBJ1-F1
#
_cell.length_a   1.000
_cell.length_b   1.000
_cell.length_c   1.000
_cell.angle_alpha   90.00
_cell.angle_beta   90.00
_cell.angle_gamma   90.00
#
_symmetry.space_group_name_H-M   'P 1'
#
loop_
_entity.id
_entity.type
_entity.pdbx_description
1 polymer ?
#
loop_
_entity_poly.entity_id
_entity_poly.type
_entity_poly.pdbx_seq_one_letter_code
_entity_poly.pdbx_strand_id
1 'polypeptide(L)'
;MADYDIPADLLDARRAFDEAQAGVEAALVGLPSPVDIANQEAEISDEQQAEIDEARAAHLELTMLLRGHPWWKTVDNAHEAQMALQKAAKTTD
;
A
#
# COMPACT_ATOMS: atom_id res chain seq x y z
N MET A 1 3.06 -18.49 17.76
CA MET A 1 3.28 -17.19 17.11
C MET A 1 4.10 -16.40 18.10
N ALA A 2 5.26 -15.86 17.69
CA ALA A 2 5.95 -14.91 18.52
C ALA A 2 5.02 -13.70 18.76
N ASP A 3 4.82 -13.34 20.02
CA ASP A 3 4.11 -12.11 20.39
C ASP A 3 5.10 -10.96 20.22
N TYR A 4 5.03 -10.33 19.06
CA TYR A 4 5.84 -9.17 18.75
C TYR A 4 5.21 -7.91 19.36
N ASP A 5 6.02 -7.11 20.04
CA ASP A 5 5.62 -5.76 20.47
C ASP A 5 5.75 -4.81 19.27
N ILE A 6 4.65 -4.68 18.52
CA ILE A 6 4.61 -3.91 17.27
C ILE A 6 4.31 -2.43 17.59
N PRO A 7 5.18 -1.50 17.17
CA PRO A 7 4.95 -0.07 17.37
C PRO A 7 3.66 0.42 16.72
N ALA A 8 2.95 1.34 17.40
CA ALA A 8 1.68 1.88 16.93
C ALA A 8 1.80 2.64 15.61
N ASP A 9 2.88 3.41 15.43
CA ASP A 9 3.18 4.11 14.18
C ASP A 9 3.41 3.14 13.01
N LEU A 10 4.02 1.99 13.26
CA LEU A 10 4.18 0.94 12.24
C LEU A 10 2.85 0.26 11.89
N LEU A 11 1.95 0.08 12.88
CA LEU A 11 0.58 -0.41 12.65
C LEU A 11 -0.24 0.58 11.82
N ASP A 12 -0.18 1.87 12.16
CA ASP A 12 -0.88 2.92 11.45
C ASP A 12 -0.36 3.07 10.02
N ALA A 13 0.97 3.04 9.83
CA ALA A 13 1.58 3.02 8.50
C ALA A 13 1.16 1.78 7.69
N ARG A 14 0.95 0.62 8.35
CA ARG A 14 0.46 -0.58 7.67
C ARG A 14 -0.98 -0.43 7.21
N ARG A 15 -1.85 0.14 8.04
CA ARG A 15 -3.25 0.41 7.68
C ARG A 15 -3.34 1.41 6.55
N ALA A 16 -2.62 2.52 6.66
CA ALA A 16 -2.53 3.53 5.60
C ALA A 16 -1.99 2.92 4.30
N PHE A 17 -1.01 2.01 4.37
CA PHE A 17 -0.51 1.30 3.20
C PHE A 17 -1.59 0.47 2.52
N ASP A 18 -2.35 -0.31 3.29
CA ASP A 18 -3.42 -1.15 2.75
C ASP A 18 -4.54 -0.27 2.12
N GLU A 19 -4.85 0.89 2.72
CA GLU A 19 -5.77 1.89 2.15
C GLU A 19 -5.23 2.52 0.86
N ALA A 20 -3.95 2.92 0.84
CA ALA A 20 -3.32 3.49 -0.35
C ALA A 20 -3.25 2.47 -1.50
N GLN A 21 -3.00 1.20 -1.19
CA GLN A 21 -3.05 0.14 -2.19
C GLN A 21 -4.46 -0.01 -2.78
N ALA A 22 -5.50 0.01 -1.95
CA ALA A 22 -6.88 -0.02 -2.42
C ALA A 22 -7.23 1.20 -3.28
N GLY A 23 -6.69 2.38 -2.94
CA GLY A 23 -6.81 3.60 -3.74
C GLY A 23 -6.18 3.47 -5.13
N VAL A 24 -4.96 2.91 -5.22
CA VAL A 24 -4.31 2.62 -6.50
C VAL A 24 -5.12 1.63 -7.33
N GLU A 25 -5.61 0.55 -6.72
CA GLU A 25 -6.44 -0.44 -7.41
C GLU A 25 -7.74 0.19 -7.93
N ALA A 26 -8.41 1.02 -7.14
CA ALA A 26 -9.62 1.73 -7.55
C ALA A 26 -9.37 2.70 -8.72
N ALA A 27 -8.29 3.48 -8.68
CA ALA A 27 -7.92 4.40 -9.75
C ALA A 27 -7.65 3.65 -11.07
N LEU A 28 -7.01 2.47 -10.99
CA LEU A 28 -6.74 1.64 -12.17
C LEU A 28 -7.99 0.96 -12.74
N VAL A 29 -8.97 0.59 -11.91
CA VAL A 29 -10.26 0.04 -12.38
C VAL A 29 -11.06 1.06 -13.20
N GLY A 30 -10.91 2.35 -12.91
CA GLY A 30 -11.56 3.44 -13.64
C GLY A 30 -10.96 3.73 -15.03
N LEU A 31 -9.86 3.08 -15.40
CA LEU A 31 -9.18 3.33 -16.66
C LEU A 31 -9.87 2.68 -17.86
N PRO A 32 -9.74 3.29 -19.06
CA PRO A 32 -10.09 2.62 -20.29
C PRO A 32 -9.31 1.31 -20.48
N SER A 33 -9.91 0.37 -21.23
CA SER A 33 -9.24 -0.88 -21.57
C SER A 33 -7.90 -0.59 -22.28
N PRO A 34 -6.82 -1.33 -21.98
CA PRO A 34 -5.56 -1.21 -22.71
C PRO A 34 -5.71 -1.42 -24.22
N VAL A 35 -6.69 -2.24 -24.63
CA VAL A 35 -7.01 -2.48 -26.05
C VAL A 35 -7.58 -1.22 -26.70
N ASP A 36 -8.52 -0.55 -26.03
CA ASP A 36 -9.17 0.67 -26.54
C ASP A 36 -8.14 1.81 -26.66
N ILE A 37 -7.22 1.91 -25.70
CA ILE A 37 -6.09 2.86 -25.76
C ILE A 37 -5.17 2.54 -26.94
N ALA A 38 -4.81 1.26 -27.12
CA ALA A 38 -3.93 0.85 -28.22
C ALA A 38 -4.56 1.10 -29.60
N ASN A 39 -5.88 0.97 -29.71
CA ASN A 39 -6.65 1.27 -30.91
C ASN A 39 -6.96 2.76 -31.09
N GLN A 40 -6.58 3.63 -30.14
CA GLN A 40 -6.93 5.07 -30.11
C GLN A 40 -8.45 5.33 -30.01
N GLU A 41 -9.19 4.40 -29.44
CA GLU A 41 -10.65 4.48 -29.21
C GLU A 41 -10.99 5.11 -27.85
N ALA A 42 -10.00 5.18 -26.94
CA ALA A 42 -10.09 5.86 -25.67
C ALA A 42 -8.73 6.46 -25.26
N GLU A 43 -8.76 7.48 -24.43
CA GLU A 43 -7.57 8.14 -23.87
C GLU A 43 -7.72 8.25 -22.35
N ILE A 44 -6.59 8.20 -21.64
CA ILE A 44 -6.53 8.50 -20.21
C ILE A 44 -6.52 10.02 -20.08
N SER A 45 -7.46 10.57 -19.32
CA SER A 45 -7.48 12.02 -19.08
C SER A 45 -6.34 12.45 -18.14
N ASP A 46 -5.96 13.72 -18.22
CA ASP A 46 -4.97 14.30 -17.29
C ASP A 46 -5.41 14.16 -15.81
N GLU A 47 -6.72 14.22 -15.56
CA GLU A 47 -7.30 14.02 -14.22
C GLU A 47 -7.12 12.57 -13.73
N GLN A 48 -7.44 11.58 -14.57
CA GLN A 48 -7.23 10.17 -14.25
C GLN A 48 -5.74 9.84 -14.04
N GLN A 49 -4.88 10.44 -14.86
CA GLN A 49 -3.44 10.29 -14.71
C GLN A 49 -2.93 10.89 -13.39
N ALA A 50 -3.42 12.09 -13.03
CA ALA A 50 -3.08 12.73 -11.77
C ALA A 50 -3.53 11.91 -10.55
N GLU A 51 -4.75 11.36 -10.57
CA GLU A 51 -5.26 10.49 -9.50
C GLU A 51 -4.39 9.23 -9.30
N ILE A 52 -3.97 8.60 -10.40
CA ILE A 52 -3.08 7.43 -10.35
C ILE A 52 -1.72 7.78 -9.78
N ASP A 53 -1.15 8.91 -10.20
CA ASP A 53 0.17 9.33 -9.77
C ASP A 53 0.17 9.73 -8.28
N GLU A 54 -0.88 10.39 -7.81
CA GLU A 54 -1.07 10.69 -6.38
C GLU A 54 -1.20 9.41 -5.54
N ALA A 55 -2.07 8.48 -5.97
CA ALA A 55 -2.27 7.21 -5.27
C ALA A 55 -0.96 6.39 -5.22
N ARG A 56 -0.20 6.36 -6.32
CA ARG A 56 1.11 5.67 -6.39
C ARG A 56 2.17 6.35 -5.52
N ALA A 57 2.18 7.68 -5.47
CA ALA A 57 3.11 8.43 -4.61
C ALA A 57 2.87 8.11 -3.14
N ALA A 58 1.61 8.15 -2.68
CA ALA A 58 1.23 7.80 -1.32
C ALA A 58 1.63 6.35 -0.98
N HIS A 59 1.34 5.40 -1.87
CA HIS A 59 1.71 4.00 -1.70
C HIS A 59 3.24 3.80 -1.63
N LEU A 60 4.02 4.52 -2.45
CA LEU A 60 5.48 4.46 -2.43
C LEU A 60 6.06 5.00 -1.11
N GLU A 61 5.56 6.15 -0.64
CA GLU A 61 6.00 6.75 0.63
C GLU A 61 5.79 5.78 1.80
N LEU A 62 4.60 5.17 1.87
CA LEU A 62 4.26 4.19 2.90
C LEU A 62 5.09 2.92 2.78
N THR A 63 5.39 2.48 1.56
CA THR A 63 6.33 1.35 1.33
C THR A 63 7.70 1.65 1.93
N MET A 64 8.21 2.86 1.71
CA MET A 64 9.53 3.28 2.22
C MET A 64 9.53 3.39 3.75
N LEU A 65 8.49 3.99 4.33
CA LEU A 65 8.33 4.08 5.79
C LEU A 65 8.29 2.68 6.41
N LEU A 66 7.41 1.81 5.90
CA LEU A 66 7.27 0.45 6.40
C LEU A 66 8.59 -0.31 6.33
N ARG A 67 9.27 -0.31 5.18
CA ARG A 67 10.54 -1.07 5.01
C ARG A 67 11.72 -0.45 5.76
N GLY A 68 11.72 0.86 5.94
CA GLY A 68 12.79 1.61 6.62
C GLY A 68 12.67 1.62 8.14
N HIS A 69 11.57 1.11 8.69
CA HIS A 69 11.28 1.25 10.11
C HIS A 69 12.33 0.54 11.00
N PRO A 70 12.92 1.22 12.01
CA PRO A 70 14.00 0.65 12.83
C PRO A 70 13.63 -0.65 13.56
N TRP A 71 12.35 -0.87 13.85
CA TRP A 71 11.84 -2.08 14.49
C TRP A 71 12.18 -3.37 13.73
N TRP A 72 12.36 -3.33 12.41
CA TRP A 72 12.79 -4.52 11.66
C TRP A 72 14.17 -5.05 12.06
N LYS A 73 14.98 -4.23 12.75
CA LYS A 73 16.27 -4.65 13.28
C LYS A 73 16.16 -5.33 14.65
N THR A 74 15.00 -5.24 15.31
CA THR A 74 14.78 -5.80 16.65
C THR A 74 14.09 -7.16 16.61
N VAL A 75 13.55 -7.56 15.45
CA VAL A 75 12.88 -8.86 15.29
C VAL A 75 13.87 -9.97 14.94
N ASP A 76 13.61 -11.16 15.46
CA ASP A 76 14.38 -12.38 15.24
C ASP A 76 14.03 -13.08 13.92
N ASN A 77 12.76 -12.97 13.50
CA ASN A 77 12.25 -13.54 12.26
C ASN A 77 11.38 -12.50 11.52
N ALA A 78 11.94 -11.91 10.47
CA ALA A 78 11.26 -10.88 9.67
C ALA A 78 9.94 -11.37 9.03
N HIS A 79 9.86 -12.64 8.62
CA HIS A 79 8.65 -13.18 8.01
C HIS A 79 7.52 -13.33 9.02
N GLU A 80 7.81 -13.91 10.20
CA GLU A 80 6.82 -14.02 11.27
C GLU A 80 6.37 -12.64 11.78
N ALA A 81 7.30 -11.70 11.94
CA ALA A 81 7.00 -10.31 12.30
C ALA A 81 6.10 -9.63 11.26
N GLN A 82 6.32 -9.86 9.96
CA GLN A 82 5.46 -9.35 8.90
C GLN A 82 4.05 -9.93 8.95
N MET A 83 3.92 -11.24 9.21
CA MET A 83 2.62 -11.89 9.38
C MET A 83 1.88 -11.35 10.60
N ALA A 84 2.59 -11.12 11.71
CA ALA A 84 2.03 -10.53 12.93
C ALA A 84 1.55 -9.09 12.68
N LEU A 85 2.37 -8.26 12.01
CA LEU A 85 1.99 -6.90 11.60
C LEU A 85 0.73 -6.88 10.73
N GLN A 86 0.66 -7.74 9.71
CA GLN A 86 -0.51 -7.84 8.85
C GLN A 86 -1.78 -8.24 9.61
N LYS A 87 -1.65 -9.17 10.56
CA LYS A 87 -2.77 -9.62 11.39
C LYS A 87 -3.22 -8.51 12.34
N ALA A 88 -2.28 -7.87 13.03
CA ALA A 88 -2.55 -6.79 13.98
C ALA A 88 -3.19 -5.57 13.30
N ALA A 89 -2.73 -5.18 12.10
CA ALA A 89 -3.32 -4.08 11.35
C ALA A 89 -4.81 -4.31 11.00
N LYS A 90 -5.20 -5.56 10.72
CA LYS A 90 -6.58 -5.97 10.37
C LYS A 90 -7.51 -6.16 11.56
N THR A 91 -6.96 -6.33 12.75
CA THR A 91 -7.75 -6.53 13.96
C THR A 91 -7.97 -5.15 14.57
N THR A 92 -9.05 -4.48 14.16
CA THR A 92 -9.52 -3.25 14.80
C THR A 92 -10.04 -3.63 16.18
N ASP A 93 -9.44 -3.13 17.24
CA ASP A 93 -10.06 -3.09 18.58
C ASP A 93 -11.15 -1.99 18.57
#